data_AF-A0A3C1KMX2-F1
#
_entry.id   AF-A0A3C1KMX2-F1
#
_cell.length_a   1.000
_cell.length_b   1.000
_cell.length_c   1.000
_cell.angle_alpha   90.00
_cell.angle_beta   90.00
_cell.angle_gamma   90.00
#
_symmetry.space_group_name_H-M   'P 1'
#
loop_
_entity.id
_entity.type
_entity.pdbx_description
1 polymer ?
#
loop_
_entity_poly.entity_id
_entity_poly.type
_entity_poly.pdbx_seq_one_letter_code
_entity_poly.pdbx_strand_id
1 'polypeptide(L)' 'PFSPREVVARVKAVLRRAGNAAQPPAEGGLALDRHRFEAVHDGARVALTAIEFELLAALSRQAGRIWTRD' A
#
# COMPACT_ATOMS: atom_id res chain seq x y z
N PRO A 1 14.22 12.17 10.34
CA PRO A 1 12.74 12.10 10.26
C PRO A 1 12.25 12.09 8.79
N PHE A 2 11.35 11.16 8.44
CA PHE A 2 10.76 11.05 7.10
C PHE A 2 9.56 11.99 6.99
N SER A 3 9.33 12.58 5.82
CA SER A 3 8.11 13.36 5.61
C SER A 3 6.93 12.43 5.26
N PRO A 4 5.68 12.76 5.65
CA PRO A 4 4.51 11.99 5.23
C PRO A 4 4.42 11.82 3.70
N ARG A 5 4.87 12.83 2.93
CA ARG A 5 4.90 12.77 1.46
C ARG A 5 5.85 11.70 0.94
N GLU A 6 6.99 11.52 1.59
CA GLU A 6 7.97 10.50 1.22
C GLU A 6 7.41 9.10 1.44
N VAL A 7 6.75 8.86 2.59
CA VAL A 7 6.13 7.58 2.91
C VAL A 7 5.02 7.25 1.90
N VAL A 8 4.10 8.21 1.63
CA VAL A 8 3.05 8.04 0.62
C VAL A 8 3.64 7.75 -0.77
N ALA A 9 4.66 8.51 -1.19
CA ALA A 9 5.28 8.34 -2.50
C ALA A 9 5.94 6.96 -2.61
N ARG A 10 6.58 6.48 -1.54
CA ARG A 10 7.19 5.15 -1.51
C ARG A 10 6.16 4.04 -1.58
N VAL A 11 5.09 4.12 -0.79
CA VAL A 11 3.96 3.17 -0.86
C VAL A 11 3.40 3.09 -2.28
N LYS A 12 3.13 4.23 -2.92
CA LYS A 12 2.65 4.27 -4.32
C LYS A 12 3.64 3.63 -5.29
N ALA A 13 4.93 3.94 -5.17
CA ALA A 13 5.96 3.40 -6.06
C ALA A 13 6.19 1.90 -5.89
N VAL A 14 5.98 1.38 -4.68
CA VAL A 14 6.08 -0.05 -4.37
C VAL A 14 4.86 -0.81 -4.92
N LEU A 15 3.63 -0.31 -4.70
CA LEU A 15 2.40 -0.90 -5.24
C LEU A 15 2.41 -0.92 -6.78
N ARG A 16 2.83 0.17 -7.43
CA ARG A 16 2.97 0.22 -8.89
C ARG A 16 3.92 -0.85 -9.44
N ARG A 17 5.00 -1.16 -8.70
CA ARG A 17 5.95 -2.21 -9.10
C ARG A 17 5.38 -3.61 -8.93
N ALA A 18 4.60 -3.83 -7.88
CA ALA A 18 3.93 -5.12 -7.64
C ALA A 18 2.90 -5.45 -8.74
N GLY A 19 2.11 -4.47 -9.19
CA GLY A 19 1.09 -4.66 -10.24
C GLY A 19 1.63 -4.73 -11.68
N ASN A 20 2.93 -4.55 -11.92
CA ASN A 20 3.50 -4.53 -13.29
C ASN A 20 4.03 -5.90 -13.76
N ALA A 21 3.77 -6.97 -12.99
CA ALA A 21 4.16 -8.32 -13.33
C ALA A 21 3.18 -8.96 -14.35
N ALA A 22 3.21 -8.50 -15.61
CA ALA A 22 2.72 -9.19 -16.82
C ALA A 22 1.32 -9.86 -16.82
N GLN A 23 0.47 -9.60 -15.84
CA GLN A 23 -0.90 -10.12 -15.77
C GLN A 23 -1.88 -8.95 -15.97
N PRO A 24 -2.94 -9.11 -16.78
CA PRO A 24 -4.03 -8.14 -16.79
C PRO A 24 -4.49 -7.96 -15.33
N PRO A 25 -4.81 -6.74 -14.89
CA PRO A 25 -5.27 -6.53 -13.53
C PRO A 25 -6.46 -7.46 -13.33
N ALA A 26 -6.23 -8.54 -12.58
CA ALA A 26 -7.32 -9.28 -12.00
C ALA A 26 -8.11 -8.24 -11.18
N GLU A 27 -9.34 -8.54 -10.85
CA GLU A 27 -10.08 -7.77 -9.84
C GLU A 27 -9.46 -7.99 -8.43
N GLY A 28 -8.13 -7.97 -8.33
CA GLY A 28 -7.25 -8.33 -7.23
C GLY A 28 -6.91 -7.11 -6.41
N GLY A 29 -7.86 -6.70 -5.57
CA GLY A 29 -7.64 -5.61 -4.63
C GLY A 29 -6.42 -5.80 -3.72
N LEU A 30 -5.97 -4.69 -3.13
CA LEU A 30 -4.98 -4.69 -2.06
C LEU A 30 -5.52 -5.47 -0.84
N ALA A 31 -4.83 -6.53 -0.44
CA ALA A 31 -5.07 -7.26 0.80
C ALA A 31 -4.02 -6.88 1.85
N LEU A 32 -4.48 -6.66 3.09
CA LEU A 32 -3.62 -6.30 4.23
C LEU A 32 -3.89 -7.26 5.39
N ASP A 33 -2.86 -7.93 5.88
CA ASP A 33 -2.89 -8.72 7.10
C ASP A 33 -2.17 -7.96 8.22
N ARG A 34 -2.94 -7.46 9.19
CA ARG A 34 -2.41 -6.70 10.34
C ARG A 34 -1.77 -7.57 11.41
N HIS A 35 -2.14 -8.85 11.49
CA HIS A 35 -1.51 -9.75 12.45
C HIS A 35 -0.09 -10.09 12.00
N ARG A 36 0.11 -10.20 10.68
CA ARG A 36 1.41 -10.54 10.08
C ARG A 36 2.21 -9.33 9.59
N PHE A 37 1.62 -8.13 9.57
CA PHE A 37 2.20 -6.94 8.94
C PHE A 37 2.55 -7.18 7.46
N GLU A 38 1.66 -7.86 6.74
CA GLU A 38 1.87 -8.25 5.34
C GLU A 38 0.86 -7.58 4.41
N ALA A 39 1.35 -7.07 3.28
CA ALA A 39 0.53 -6.54 2.21
C ALA A 39 0.68 -7.41 0.96
N VAL A 40 -0.43 -7.66 0.27
CA VAL A 40 -0.48 -8.38 -1.01
C VAL A 40 -1.26 -7.53 -1.99
N HIS A 41 -0.71 -7.31 -3.17
CA HIS A 41 -1.34 -6.57 -4.26
C HIS A 41 -1.30 -7.44 -5.50
N ASP A 42 -2.46 -7.69 -6.13
CA ASP A 42 -2.57 -8.59 -7.29
C ASP A 42 -1.91 -9.97 -7.08
N GLY A 43 -2.03 -10.53 -5.86
CA GLY A 43 -1.42 -11.81 -5.50
C GLY A 43 0.09 -11.77 -5.24
N ALA A 44 0.75 -10.62 -5.43
CA ALA A 44 2.17 -10.43 -5.14
C ALA A 44 2.38 -9.81 -3.74
N ARG A 45 3.28 -10.40 -2.94
CA ARG A 45 3.67 -9.82 -1.64
C ARG A 45 4.40 -8.50 -1.86
N VAL A 46 4.02 -7.51 -1.08
CA VAL A 46 4.53 -6.15 -1.15
C VAL A 46 5.41 -5.90 0.07
N ALA A 47 6.71 -5.66 -0.15
CA ALA A 47 7.62 -5.32 0.92
C ALA A 47 7.40 -3.86 1.36
N LEU A 48 6.90 -3.69 2.59
CA LEU A 48 6.66 -2.40 3.23
C LEU A 48 7.38 -2.36 4.58
N THR A 49 7.84 -1.18 4.98
CA THR A 49 8.20 -0.96 6.39
C THR A 49 6.95 -0.91 7.28
N ALA A 50 7.10 -1.07 8.59
CA ALA A 50 5.97 -1.00 9.52
C ALA A 50 5.16 0.31 9.39
N ILE A 51 5.86 1.45 9.21
CA ILE A 51 5.23 2.77 9.04
C ILE A 51 4.46 2.83 7.71
N GLU A 52 5.04 2.31 6.64
CA GLU A 52 4.40 2.26 5.31
C GLU A 52 3.16 1.37 5.32
N PHE A 53 3.22 0.24 6.02
CA PHE A 53 2.08 -0.66 6.21
C PHE A 53 0.96 0.02 6.99
N GLU A 54 1.26 0.64 8.14
CA GLU A 54 0.27 1.34 8.94
C GLU A 54 -0.39 2.49 8.17
N LEU A 55 0.40 3.27 7.43
CA LEU A 55 -0.12 4.32 6.57
C LEU A 55 -1.07 3.74 5.51
N LEU A 56 -0.65 2.68 4.83
CA LEU A 56 -1.47 2.04 3.81
C LEU A 56 -2.76 1.44 4.41
N ALA A 57 -2.69 0.85 5.60
CA ALA A 57 -3.81 0.31 6.35
C ALA A 57 -4.75 1.40 6.91
N ALA A 58 -4.24 2.59 7.19
CA ALA A 58 -5.04 3.76 7.51
C ALA A 58 -5.79 4.27 6.28
N LEU A 59 -5.10 4.39 5.14
CA LEU A 59 -5.69 4.87 3.89
C LEU A 59 -6.71 3.87 3.30
N SER A 60 -6.48 2.56 3.43
CA SER A 60 -7.38 1.53 2.90
C SER A 60 -8.71 1.43 3.66
N ARG A 61 -8.76 1.83 4.94
CA ARG A 61 -9.99 1.81 5.75
C ARG A 61 -11.11 2.68 5.19
N GLN A 62 -10.77 3.74 4.45
CA GLN A 62 -11.74 4.59 3.74
C GLN A 62 -11.22 4.88 2.33
N ALA A 63 -11.37 3.89 1.45
CA ALA A 63 -11.13 4.05 0.02
C ALA A 63 -11.96 5.24 -0.51
N GLY A 64 -11.29 6.19 -1.18
CA GLY A 64 -11.92 7.38 -1.76
C GLY A 64 -11.97 8.62 -0.85
N ARG A 65 -11.59 8.53 0.43
CA ARG A 65 -11.50 9.69 1.32
C ARG A 65 -10.16 10.42 1.13
N ILE A 66 -10.23 11.75 0.98
CA ILE A 66 -9.03 12.61 1.01
C ILE A 66 -8.60 12.79 2.47
N TRP A 67 -7.33 12.53 2.75
CA TRP A 67 -6.71 12.74 4.05
C TRP A 67 -5.84 14.00 4.01
N THR A 68 -5.99 14.87 5.01
CA THR A 68 -5.12 16.03 5.22
C THR A 68 -3.88 15.64 6.04
N ARG A 69 -2.84 16.47 5.99
CA ARG A 69 -1.49 16.17 6.48
C ARG A 69 -1.19 16.81 7.86
N ASP A 70 -2.12 17.56 8.43
CA ASP A 70 -1.89 18.28 9.69
C ASP A 70 -1.72 17.35 10.88
#